data_AF-A0A368T391-F1
#
_entry.id   AF-A0A368T391-F1
#
_cell.length_a   1.000
_cell.length_b   1.000
_cell.length_c   1.000
_cell.angle_alpha   90.00
_cell.angle_beta   90.00
_cell.angle_gamma   90.00
#
_symmetry.space_group_name_H-M   'P 1'
#
loop_
_entity.id
_entity.type
_entity.pdbx_description
1 polymer ?
#
loop_
_entity_poly.entity_id
_entity_poly.type
_entity_poly.pdbx_seq_one_letter_code
_entity_poly.pdbx_strand_id
1 'polypeptide(L)'
;MRASSAGGRTTAVGCAAVLLLAAGCAGSSESATTPAPTPTGAAPSSTLPPEEAALRAYTEMWETVVAASHEGETDPAELERHATGGALVLMREALQGAAEAEVSGEPVLSPEAVVAEPGRAEITDCLDDSTWTIGTGSAAGGAGQRRVDADVTHDGLVWRVSELRIWEPGTC
;
A
#
# COMPACT_ATOMS: atom_id res chain seq x y z
N MET A 1 -23.98 -18.61 -44.49
CA MET A 1 -23.16 -18.02 -45.58
C MET A 1 -22.04 -17.21 -44.92
N ARG A 2 -20.83 -17.27 -45.50
CA ARG A 2 -19.54 -16.69 -45.07
C ARG A 2 -19.64 -15.18 -44.75
N ALA A 3 -18.85 -14.60 -43.85
CA ALA A 3 -17.46 -14.25 -44.15
C ALA A 3 -16.55 -14.13 -42.91
N SER A 4 -15.38 -14.73 -43.05
CA SER A 4 -14.16 -14.47 -42.29
C SER A 4 -13.49 -13.18 -42.78
N SER A 5 -12.71 -12.53 -41.92
CA SER A 5 -11.53 -11.77 -42.35
C SER A 5 -10.43 -11.88 -41.30
N ALA A 6 -9.29 -12.35 -41.78
CA ALA A 6 -8.04 -12.53 -41.06
C ALA A 6 -7.05 -11.41 -41.44
N GLY A 7 -6.05 -11.21 -40.58
CA GLY A 7 -4.67 -11.01 -41.04
C GLY A 7 -4.07 -9.61 -40.90
N GLY A 8 -2.90 -9.58 -40.27
CA GLY A 8 -1.92 -8.49 -40.38
C GLY A 8 -0.70 -8.75 -39.49
N ARG A 9 0.34 -9.39 -40.04
CA ARG A 9 1.64 -9.65 -39.39
C ARG A 9 2.63 -8.49 -39.67
N THR A 10 3.78 -8.55 -38.99
CA THR A 10 5.18 -8.19 -39.39
C THR A 10 5.82 -6.83 -39.00
N THR A 11 6.73 -6.92 -38.00
CA THR A 11 8.20 -6.58 -37.95
C THR A 11 8.80 -5.21 -38.28
N ALA A 12 9.71 -4.74 -37.39
CA ALA A 12 11.04 -4.13 -37.63
C ALA A 12 11.80 -4.10 -36.26
N VAL A 13 13.01 -4.60 -35.99
CA VAL A 13 14.37 -4.63 -36.60
C VAL A 13 15.13 -3.30 -36.58
N GLY A 14 16.29 -3.28 -35.88
CA GLY A 14 17.43 -2.36 -36.10
C GLY A 14 18.00 -1.75 -34.80
N CYS A 15 19.08 -2.28 -34.19
CA CYS A 15 20.52 -2.08 -34.48
C CYS A 15 21.10 -0.73 -33.98
N ALA A 16 22.00 -0.77 -32.99
CA ALA A 16 23.39 -0.27 -33.09
C ALA A 16 24.13 -0.36 -31.74
N ALA A 17 25.31 -0.99 -31.77
CA ALA A 17 26.30 -1.05 -30.71
C ALA A 17 27.40 -0.01 -30.97
N VAL A 18 28.01 0.58 -29.93
CA VAL A 18 29.38 1.13 -29.97
C VAL A 18 30.05 0.98 -28.61
N LEU A 19 31.18 0.26 -28.61
CA LEU A 19 32.20 0.09 -27.56
C LEU A 19 33.26 1.21 -27.64
N LEU A 20 34.17 1.26 -26.63
CA LEU A 20 35.52 1.93 -26.56
C LEU A 20 35.54 3.18 -25.64
N LEU A 21 36.51 3.51 -24.76
CA LEU A 21 37.90 3.11 -24.43
C LEU A 21 38.22 3.74 -23.03
N ALA A 22 38.89 3.07 -22.09
CA ALA A 22 40.34 3.08 -21.78
C ALA A 22 40.72 3.79 -20.45
N ALA A 23 41.69 3.15 -19.75
CA ALA A 23 42.72 3.69 -18.84
C ALA A 23 42.27 4.61 -17.68
N GLY A 24 42.51 4.30 -16.41
CA GLY A 24 43.76 3.84 -15.84
C GLY A 24 44.36 4.97 -15.01
N CYS A 25 44.38 4.83 -13.68
CA CYS A 25 45.34 5.53 -12.85
C CYS A 25 45.64 4.66 -11.63
N ALA A 26 46.84 4.08 -11.63
CA ALA A 26 47.47 3.53 -10.46
C ALA A 26 48.06 4.68 -9.65
N GLY A 27 47.70 4.79 -8.38
CA GLY A 27 48.35 5.64 -7.40
C GLY A 27 48.71 4.79 -6.19
N SER A 28 49.98 4.38 -6.11
CA SER A 28 50.55 3.79 -4.91
C SER A 28 50.94 4.86 -3.89
N SER A 29 50.99 4.43 -2.64
CA SER A 29 51.83 4.91 -1.53
C SER A 29 51.18 5.82 -0.48
N GLU A 30 51.09 5.22 0.70
CA GLU A 30 51.80 5.63 1.93
C GLU A 30 50.89 5.87 3.14
N SER A 31 51.14 5.06 4.17
CA SER A 31 50.54 5.14 5.49
C SER A 31 50.87 6.46 6.16
N ALA A 32 49.83 7.18 6.58
CA ALA A 32 49.93 8.20 7.62
C ALA A 32 48.91 7.87 8.72
N THR A 33 49.43 7.41 9.85
CA THR A 33 48.75 7.37 11.16
C THR A 33 48.23 8.76 11.53
N THR A 34 46.96 8.89 11.98
CA THR A 34 46.42 9.87 12.97
C THR A 34 44.87 9.98 12.86
N PRO A 35 44.13 10.30 13.94
CA PRO A 35 43.72 9.46 15.06
C PRO A 35 42.32 8.81 14.84
N ALA A 36 41.86 7.98 15.77
CA ALA A 36 40.55 7.36 15.75
C ALA A 36 39.41 8.39 15.63
N PRO A 37 38.41 8.18 14.74
CA PRO A 37 37.17 8.95 14.83
C PRO A 37 36.51 8.59 16.16
N THR A 38 36.30 9.59 17.00
CA THR A 38 35.33 9.53 18.09
C THR A 38 34.01 9.06 17.45
N PRO A 39 33.31 8.03 17.97
CA PRO A 39 31.98 7.73 17.46
C PRO A 39 31.10 8.92 17.79
N THR A 40 30.91 9.81 16.82
CA THR A 40 29.80 10.75 16.78
C THR A 40 28.55 9.90 16.96
N GLY A 41 27.93 10.04 18.12
CA GLY A 41 26.70 9.33 18.46
C GLY A 41 25.71 9.50 17.32
N ALA A 42 25.30 8.39 16.72
CA ALA A 42 24.17 8.37 15.83
C ALA A 42 22.99 8.98 16.60
N ALA A 43 22.50 10.14 16.14
CA ALA A 43 21.21 10.63 16.58
C ALA A 43 20.20 9.50 16.31
N PRO A 44 19.34 9.10 17.26
CA PRO A 44 18.29 8.15 16.95
C PRO A 44 17.39 8.81 15.92
N SER A 45 17.49 8.38 14.66
CA SER A 45 16.42 8.61 13.71
C SER A 45 15.25 7.80 14.24
N SER A 46 14.26 8.47 14.83
CA SER A 46 13.03 7.84 15.35
C SER A 46 12.24 7.24 14.19
N THR A 47 12.72 6.11 13.70
CA THR A 47 12.01 5.24 12.79
C THR A 47 11.14 4.35 13.66
N LEU A 48 9.83 4.40 13.46
CA LEU A 48 8.92 3.48 14.14
C LEU A 48 9.35 2.04 13.88
N PRO A 49 9.14 1.11 14.83
CA PRO A 49 9.22 -0.31 14.56
C PRO A 49 8.40 -0.67 13.31
N PRO A 50 8.88 -1.59 12.45
CA PRO A 50 8.18 -1.96 11.21
C PRO A 50 6.71 -2.34 11.41
N GLU A 51 6.41 -3.05 12.50
CA GLU A 51 5.05 -3.44 12.88
C GLU A 51 4.16 -2.21 13.13
N GLU A 52 4.61 -1.27 13.96
CA GLU A 52 3.89 -0.03 14.26
C GLU A 52 3.75 0.87 13.02
N ALA A 53 4.76 0.89 12.16
CA ALA A 53 4.71 1.64 10.90
C ALA A 53 3.71 1.04 9.91
N ALA A 54 3.60 -0.29 9.83
CA ALA A 54 2.62 -0.99 9.02
C ALA A 54 1.19 -0.80 9.55
N LEU A 55 0.99 -0.91 10.87
CA LEU A 55 -0.29 -0.63 11.52
C LEU A 55 -0.74 0.80 11.25
N ARG A 56 0.16 1.78 11.38
CA ARG A 56 -0.16 3.18 11.06
C ARG A 56 -0.60 3.37 9.62
N ALA A 57 0.09 2.77 8.65
CA ALA A 57 -0.32 2.87 7.25
C ALA A 57 -1.72 2.26 7.01
N TYR A 58 -2.02 1.14 7.67
CA TYR A 58 -3.33 0.50 7.62
C TYR A 58 -4.44 1.34 8.24
N THR A 59 -4.21 1.91 9.44
CA THR A 59 -5.23 2.74 10.11
C THR A 59 -5.44 4.06 9.36
N GLU A 60 -4.39 4.72 8.89
CA GLU A 60 -4.50 5.97 8.11
C GLU A 60 -5.22 5.76 6.77
N MET A 61 -5.07 4.58 6.14
CA MET A 61 -5.87 4.20 4.97
C MET A 61 -7.36 4.15 5.32
N TRP A 62 -7.75 3.46 6.39
CA TRP A 62 -9.14 3.37 6.82
C TRP A 62 -9.70 4.74 7.24
N GLU A 63 -8.94 5.56 7.96
CA GLU A 63 -9.34 6.93 8.32
C GLU A 63 -9.62 7.77 7.06
N THR A 64 -8.76 7.65 6.04
CA THR A 64 -8.96 8.35 4.75
C THR A 64 -10.26 7.90 4.07
N VAL A 65 -10.54 6.60 4.07
CA VAL A 65 -11.75 6.03 3.46
C VAL A 65 -13.00 6.42 4.22
N VAL A 66 -12.96 6.41 5.55
CA VAL A 66 -14.06 6.86 6.39
C VAL A 66 -14.34 8.34 6.10
N ALA A 67 -13.33 9.20 6.18
CA ALA A 67 -13.49 10.63 5.90
C ALA A 67 -14.08 10.88 4.49
N ALA A 68 -13.50 10.27 3.46
CA ALA A 68 -13.97 10.43 2.09
C ALA A 68 -15.40 9.91 1.88
N SER A 69 -15.78 8.81 2.54
CA SER A 69 -17.14 8.27 2.47
C SER A 69 -18.18 9.23 3.05
N HIS A 70 -17.85 9.97 4.11
CA HIS A 70 -18.72 11.01 4.68
C HIS A 70 -18.84 12.24 3.78
N GLU A 71 -17.80 12.54 3.02
CA GLU A 71 -17.74 13.70 2.12
C GLU A 71 -18.29 13.40 0.71
N GLY A 72 -18.58 12.14 0.40
CA GLY A 72 -18.91 11.70 -0.96
C GLY A 72 -17.74 11.81 -1.94
N GLU A 73 -16.50 11.91 -1.43
CA GLU A 73 -15.29 11.97 -2.24
C GLU A 73 -14.91 10.55 -2.70
N THR A 74 -14.64 10.40 -4.00
CA THR A 74 -14.44 9.08 -4.62
C THR A 74 -12.98 8.75 -4.90
N ASP A 75 -12.11 9.76 -4.94
CA ASP A 75 -10.68 9.62 -5.19
C ASP A 75 -9.85 10.61 -4.35
N PRO A 76 -9.87 10.48 -3.01
CA PRO A 76 -9.06 11.32 -2.15
C PRO A 76 -7.57 11.07 -2.43
N ALA A 77 -6.83 12.12 -2.81
CA ALA A 77 -5.41 12.01 -3.15
C ALA A 77 -4.56 11.42 -2.02
N GLU A 78 -4.98 11.59 -0.77
CA GLU A 78 -4.29 11.07 0.40
C GLU A 78 -4.32 9.54 0.49
N LEU A 79 -5.27 8.88 -0.17
CA LEU A 79 -5.37 7.43 -0.16
C LEU A 79 -4.14 6.77 -0.78
N GLU A 80 -3.50 7.39 -1.78
CA GLU A 80 -2.26 6.87 -2.38
C GLU A 80 -1.03 6.95 -1.45
N ARG A 81 -1.12 7.74 -0.37
CA ARG A 81 -0.06 7.77 0.65
C ARG A 81 -0.09 6.54 1.56
N HIS A 82 -1.25 5.91 1.68
CA HIS A 82 -1.49 4.83 2.64
C HIS A 82 -1.81 3.49 1.94
N ALA A 83 -2.25 3.51 0.67
CA ALA A 83 -2.58 2.34 -0.11
C ALA A 83 -1.93 2.36 -1.51
N THR A 84 -1.72 1.17 -2.04
CA THR A 84 -1.26 0.90 -3.41
C THR A 84 -1.88 -0.41 -3.90
N GLY A 85 -1.56 -0.82 -5.13
CA GLY A 85 -1.93 -2.15 -5.63
C GLY A 85 -3.44 -2.45 -5.56
N GLY A 86 -3.78 -3.69 -5.20
CA GLY A 86 -5.16 -4.14 -5.06
C GLY A 86 -5.94 -3.40 -3.98
N ALA A 87 -5.28 -3.03 -2.88
CA ALA A 87 -5.92 -2.29 -1.79
C ALA A 87 -6.42 -0.90 -2.25
N LEU A 88 -5.61 -0.16 -3.00
CA LEU A 88 -5.99 1.16 -3.52
C LEU A 88 -7.18 1.08 -4.50
N VAL A 89 -7.18 0.05 -5.37
CA VAL A 89 -8.30 -0.18 -6.30
C VAL A 89 -9.58 -0.48 -5.54
N LEU A 90 -9.53 -1.42 -4.59
CA LEU A 90 -10.68 -1.82 -3.79
C LEU A 90 -11.28 -0.64 -3.02
N MET A 91 -10.44 0.20 -2.40
CA MET A 91 -10.91 1.35 -1.63
C MET A 91 -11.56 2.42 -2.49
N ARG A 92 -11.01 2.70 -3.69
CA ARG A 92 -11.66 3.60 -4.65
C ARG A 92 -13.01 3.06 -5.11
N GLU A 93 -13.12 1.76 -5.38
CA GLU A 93 -14.40 1.14 -5.75
C GLU A 93 -15.43 1.24 -4.62
N ALA A 94 -15.01 1.04 -3.36
CA ALA A 94 -15.87 1.22 -2.19
C ALA A 94 -16.38 2.66 -2.07
N LEU A 95 -15.50 3.66 -2.24
CA LEU A 95 -15.87 5.08 -2.20
C LEU A 95 -16.81 5.47 -3.35
N GLN A 96 -16.57 4.97 -4.56
CA GLN A 96 -17.48 5.16 -5.70
C GLN A 96 -18.88 4.58 -5.42
N GLY A 97 -18.95 3.42 -4.76
CA GLY A 97 -20.22 2.83 -4.33
C GLY A 97 -20.96 3.66 -3.27
N ALA A 98 -20.23 4.45 -2.47
CA ALA A 98 -20.76 5.28 -1.41
C ALA A 98 -21.06 6.74 -1.83
N ALA A 99 -20.60 7.19 -3.00
CA ALA A 99 -20.57 8.60 -3.42
C ALA A 99 -21.92 9.35 -3.30
N GLU A 100 -23.02 8.67 -3.59
CA GLU A 100 -24.39 9.23 -3.57
C GLU A 100 -25.20 8.75 -2.36
N ALA A 101 -24.56 8.02 -1.44
CA ALA A 101 -25.21 7.43 -0.29
C ALA A 101 -25.09 8.35 0.94
N GLU A 102 -26.11 8.34 1.79
CA GLU A 102 -26.00 8.97 3.11
C GLU A 102 -25.13 8.07 4.00
N VAL A 103 -23.93 8.52 4.36
CA VAL A 103 -23.00 7.76 5.20
C VAL A 103 -23.07 8.25 6.65
N SER A 104 -23.03 7.33 7.60
CA SER A 104 -22.99 7.63 9.04
C SER A 104 -22.21 6.58 9.82
N GLY A 105 -21.64 6.99 10.96
CA GLY A 105 -20.79 6.15 11.78
C GLY A 105 -19.43 5.84 11.12
N GLU A 106 -18.71 4.89 11.69
CA GLU A 106 -17.41 4.43 11.23
C GLU A 106 -17.17 3.00 11.75
N PRO A 107 -16.29 2.21 11.11
CA PRO A 107 -15.93 0.90 11.62
C PRO A 107 -15.01 1.01 12.83
N VAL A 108 -15.06 0.01 13.72
CA VAL A 108 -14.09 -0.15 14.81
C VAL A 108 -13.04 -1.15 14.36
N LEU A 109 -11.78 -0.72 14.37
CA LEU A 109 -10.63 -1.55 13.99
C LEU A 109 -10.01 -2.22 15.24
N SER A 110 -9.53 -3.45 15.08
CA SER A 110 -8.72 -4.18 16.05
C SER A 110 -7.57 -4.94 15.34
N PRO A 111 -6.64 -4.23 14.66
CA PRO A 111 -5.61 -4.86 13.85
C PRO A 111 -4.44 -5.36 14.68
N GLU A 112 -3.89 -6.49 14.25
CA GLU A 112 -2.61 -7.04 14.70
C GLU A 112 -1.70 -7.20 13.49
N ALA A 113 -0.42 -6.86 13.63
CA ALA A 113 0.56 -6.93 12.55
C ALA A 113 1.68 -7.92 12.87
N VAL A 114 2.14 -8.64 11.85
CA VAL A 114 3.31 -9.51 11.92
C VAL A 114 4.24 -9.16 10.77
N VAL A 115 5.52 -8.93 11.08
CA VAL A 115 6.55 -8.69 10.06
C VAL A 115 6.92 -10.02 9.41
N ALA A 116 6.51 -10.21 8.15
CA ALA A 116 6.81 -11.42 7.39
C ALA A 116 8.27 -11.46 6.92
N GLU A 117 8.79 -10.31 6.45
CA GLU A 117 10.16 -10.14 5.98
C GLU A 117 10.54 -8.64 6.00
N PRO A 118 11.82 -8.26 5.84
CA PRO A 118 12.19 -6.85 5.79
C PRO A 118 11.42 -6.08 4.70
N GLY A 119 10.62 -5.10 5.11
CA GLY A 119 9.78 -4.30 4.21
C GLY A 119 8.43 -4.92 3.83
N ARG A 120 8.03 -6.04 4.46
CA ARG A 120 6.69 -6.62 4.33
C ARG A 120 6.12 -6.99 5.70
N ALA A 121 4.87 -6.61 5.93
CA ALA A 121 4.09 -7.04 7.08
C ALA A 121 2.73 -7.58 6.62
N GLU A 122 2.20 -8.52 7.38
CA GLU A 122 0.84 -9.04 7.24
C GLU A 122 0.02 -8.49 8.40
N ILE A 123 -1.20 -8.04 8.13
CA ILE A 123 -2.14 -7.56 9.13
C ILE A 123 -3.38 -8.46 9.12
N THR A 124 -3.82 -8.86 10.32
CA THR A 124 -5.14 -9.43 10.54
C THR A 124 -5.92 -8.48 11.44
N ASP A 125 -7.13 -8.14 11.04
CA ASP A 125 -8.01 -7.24 11.77
C ASP A 125 -9.39 -7.89 11.94
N CYS A 126 -9.96 -7.71 13.13
CA CYS A 126 -11.38 -7.94 13.35
C CYS A 126 -12.12 -6.61 13.30
N LEU A 127 -12.50 -6.22 12.08
CA LEU A 127 -13.19 -4.97 11.81
C LEU A 127 -14.67 -5.13 12.14
N ASP A 128 -15.20 -4.25 12.99
CA ASP A 128 -16.63 -4.17 13.30
C ASP A 128 -17.27 -2.97 12.59
N ASP A 129 -18.03 -3.23 11.53
CA ASP A 129 -18.78 -2.21 10.80
C ASP A 129 -20.26 -2.13 11.19
N SER A 130 -20.65 -2.69 12.35
CA SER A 130 -22.05 -2.67 12.83
C SER A 130 -22.66 -1.28 12.93
N THR A 131 -21.85 -0.25 13.14
CA THR A 131 -22.28 1.14 13.23
C THR A 131 -22.03 1.96 11.97
N TRP A 132 -21.34 1.41 10.96
CA TRP A 132 -21.01 2.12 9.73
C TRP A 132 -22.07 1.85 8.66
N THR A 133 -22.93 2.85 8.43
CA THR A 133 -24.07 2.74 7.52
C THR A 133 -23.81 3.54 6.26
N ILE A 134 -24.06 2.93 5.10
CA ILE A 134 -23.92 3.55 3.77
C ILE A 134 -25.28 3.45 3.06
N GLY A 135 -26.00 4.57 2.96
CA GLY A 135 -27.33 4.65 2.38
C GLY A 135 -28.43 4.06 3.27
N THR A 136 -29.63 3.84 2.71
CA THR A 136 -30.80 3.35 3.47
C THR A 136 -30.84 1.83 3.68
N GLY A 137 -29.76 1.12 3.34
CA GLY A 137 -29.70 -0.33 3.45
C GLY A 137 -28.29 -0.78 3.82
N SER A 138 -28.18 -1.72 4.75
CA SER A 138 -26.93 -2.42 5.02
C SER A 138 -26.36 -2.95 3.69
N ALA A 139 -25.06 -2.77 3.47
CA ALA A 139 -24.37 -3.32 2.30
C ALA A 139 -24.75 -4.79 2.08
N ALA A 140 -24.71 -5.27 0.83
CA ALA A 140 -25.21 -6.59 0.42
C ALA A 140 -24.58 -7.82 1.14
N GLY A 141 -23.64 -7.61 2.06
CA GLY A 141 -23.06 -8.63 2.94
C GLY A 141 -23.54 -8.58 4.40
N GLY A 142 -24.38 -7.63 4.81
CA GLY A 142 -24.72 -7.39 6.22
C GLY A 142 -23.64 -6.57 6.95
N ALA A 143 -23.92 -6.15 8.18
CA ALA A 143 -23.01 -5.40 9.06
C ALA A 143 -22.62 -6.24 10.28
N GLY A 144 -21.49 -5.94 10.90
CA GLY A 144 -20.93 -6.61 12.08
C GLY A 144 -19.46 -6.97 11.93
N GLN A 145 -18.92 -7.58 12.99
CA GLN A 145 -17.53 -8.06 13.05
C GLN A 145 -17.21 -8.98 11.87
N ARG A 146 -16.11 -8.69 11.17
CA ARG A 146 -15.58 -9.49 10.07
C ARG A 146 -14.07 -9.42 10.05
N ARG A 147 -13.47 -10.47 9.50
CA ARG A 147 -12.03 -10.54 9.34
C ARG A 147 -11.62 -9.65 8.17
N VAL A 148 -10.50 -8.95 8.31
CA VAL A 148 -9.79 -8.29 7.23
C VAL A 148 -8.34 -8.75 7.26
N ASP A 149 -7.83 -9.21 6.13
CA ASP A 149 -6.42 -9.53 5.94
C ASP A 149 -5.79 -8.49 5.01
N ALA A 150 -4.59 -8.01 5.34
CA ALA A 150 -3.88 -7.03 4.54
C ALA A 150 -2.39 -7.36 4.39
N ASP A 151 -1.84 -7.15 3.19
CA ASP A 151 -0.40 -7.13 2.98
C ASP A 151 0.09 -5.69 2.91
N VAL A 152 1.08 -5.34 3.73
CA VAL A 152 1.64 -3.99 3.83
C VAL A 152 3.10 -4.03 3.39
N THR A 153 3.47 -3.16 2.45
CA THR A 153 4.81 -3.14 1.83
C THR A 153 5.49 -1.80 2.03
N HIS A 154 6.80 -1.83 2.21
CA HIS A 154 7.66 -0.66 2.28
C HIS A 154 8.46 -0.51 0.99
N ASP A 155 8.30 0.61 0.28
CA ASP A 155 8.98 0.85 -1.01
C ASP A 155 10.40 1.43 -0.88
N GLY A 156 10.90 1.57 0.35
CA GLY A 156 12.15 2.25 0.68
C GLY A 156 11.94 3.64 1.28
N LEU A 157 10.72 4.19 1.18
CA LEU A 157 10.36 5.49 1.74
C LEU A 157 9.16 5.38 2.68
N VAL A 158 8.10 4.70 2.25
CA VAL A 158 6.82 4.67 2.97
C VAL A 158 6.21 3.26 3.00
N TRP A 159 5.53 2.95 4.10
CA TRP A 159 4.68 1.77 4.22
C TRP A 159 3.32 2.05 3.61
N ARG A 160 2.81 1.14 2.78
CA ARG A 160 1.48 1.22 2.18
C ARG A 160 0.83 -0.15 2.15
N VAL A 161 -0.48 -0.18 2.37
CA VAL A 161 -1.31 -1.37 2.18
C VAL A 161 -1.33 -1.68 0.69
N SER A 162 -0.89 -2.87 0.30
CA SER A 162 -0.76 -3.30 -1.09
C SER A 162 -1.86 -4.26 -1.53
N GLU A 163 -2.30 -5.12 -0.63
CA GLU A 163 -3.42 -6.03 -0.83
C GLU A 163 -4.34 -5.95 0.38
N LEU A 164 -5.63 -6.12 0.14
CA LEU A 164 -6.65 -6.15 1.18
C LEU A 164 -7.73 -7.16 0.82
N ARG A 165 -8.09 -8.00 1.78
CA ARG A 165 -9.21 -8.94 1.67
C ARG A 165 -10.14 -8.74 2.85
N ILE A 166 -11.39 -8.37 2.55
CA ILE A 166 -12.47 -8.24 3.52
C ILE A 166 -13.34 -9.48 3.42
N TRP A 167 -13.51 -10.20 4.53
CA TRP A 167 -14.31 -11.42 4.61
C TRP A 167 -15.78 -11.11 4.96
N GLU A 168 -16.62 -12.15 4.94
CA GLU A 168 -18.03 -12.07 5.31
C GLU A 168 -18.20 -11.76 6.81
N PRO A 169 -19.35 -11.22 7.27
CA PRO A 169 -19.60 -11.05 8.71
C PRO A 169 -19.57 -12.37 9.48
N GLY A 170 -19.09 -12.31 10.72
CA GLY A 170 -18.97 -13.46 11.63
C GLY A 170 -17.76 -14.36 11.37
N THR A 171 -16.76 -13.88 10.62
CA THR A 171 -15.49 -14.60 10.42
C THR A 171 -14.43 -14.25 11.46
N CYS A 172 -14.74 -13.34 12.38
CA CYS A 172 -14.22 -13.36 13.73
C CYS A 172 -15.24 -14.12 14.62
#